data_AF-A0A5C8SDR3-F1
#
_entry.id   AF-A0A5C8SDR3-F1
#
_cell.length_a   1.000
_cell.length_b   1.000
_cell.length_c   1.000
_cell.angle_alpha   90.00
_cell.angle_beta   90.00
_cell.angle_gamma   90.00
#
_symmetry.space_group_name_H-M   'P 1'
#
loop_
_entity.id
_entity.type
_entity.pdbx_description
1 polymer ?
#
loop_
_entity_poly.entity_id
_entity_poly.type
_entity_poly.pdbx_seq_one_letter_code
_entity_poly.pdbx_strand_id
1 'polypeptide(L)' 'MSRRPVPLSGDDVRTCLQAAVLAAGGQRAWAARHGLNQSHVAKLIAGKRAPGDRVLSLLGLRELPPAYVPASVEDRP' A
#
# COMPACT_ATOMS: atom_id res chain seq x y z
N MET A 1 21.33 -17.30 -1.42
CA MET A 1 19.88 -17.55 -1.55
C MET A 1 19.14 -16.23 -1.35
N SER A 2 18.67 -15.59 -2.42
CA SER A 2 17.88 -14.36 -2.29
C SER A 2 16.45 -14.73 -1.93
N ARG A 3 16.04 -14.51 -0.68
CA ARG A 3 14.64 -14.68 -0.27
C ARG A 3 13.84 -13.61 -0.99
N ARG A 4 12.94 -14.01 -1.89
CA ARG A 4 12.02 -13.07 -2.53
C ARG A 4 11.11 -12.50 -1.43
N PRO A 5 11.02 -11.18 -1.28
CA PRO A 5 10.16 -10.60 -0.26
C PRO A 5 8.70 -10.97 -0.54
N VAL A 6 7.98 -11.38 0.50
CA VAL A 6 6.56 -11.70 0.42
C VAL A 6 5.80 -10.40 0.12
N PRO A 7 4.88 -10.39 -0.85
CA PRO A 7 4.05 -9.21 -1.12
C PRO A 7 3.25 -8.78 0.10
N LEU A 8 3.15 -7.47 0.34
CA LEU A 8 2.32 -6.90 1.39
C LEU A 8 0.84 -6.92 0.96
N SER A 9 -0.06 -7.27 1.88
CA SER A 9 -1.50 -7.13 1.69
C SER A 9 -1.94 -5.66 1.86
N GLY A 10 -3.18 -5.36 1.49
CA GLY A 10 -3.75 -4.04 1.72
C GLY A 10 -3.82 -3.64 3.20
N ASP A 11 -4.00 -4.62 4.10
CA ASP A 11 -3.97 -4.41 5.56
C ASP A 11 -2.55 -4.08 6.06
N ASP A 12 -1.54 -4.77 5.53
CA ASP A 12 -0.14 -4.47 5.85
C ASP A 12 0.22 -3.04 5.44
N VAL A 13 -0.18 -2.62 4.24
CA VAL A 13 0.04 -1.24 3.77
C VAL A 13 -0.67 -0.22 4.67
N ARG A 14 -1.89 -0.52 5.13
CA ARG A 14 -2.59 0.35 6.09
C ARG A 14 -1.86 0.43 7.43
N THR A 15 -1.33 -0.69 7.92
CA THR A 15 -0.50 -0.73 9.14
C THR A 15 0.74 0.14 8.98
N CYS A 16 1.45 0.02 7.85
CA CYS A 16 2.59 0.89 7.52
C CYS A 16 2.21 2.37 7.50
N LEU A 17 1.07 2.71 6.88
CA LEU A 17 0.57 4.07 6.84
C LEU A 17 0.25 4.61 8.24
N GLN A 18 -0.42 3.82 9.09
CA GLN A 18 -0.71 4.21 10.47
C GLN A 18 0.56 4.45 11.27
N ALA A 19 1.57 3.57 11.16
CA ALA A 19 2.85 3.74 11.81
C ALA A 19 3.57 5.02 11.34
N ALA A 20 3.60 5.28 10.03
CA ALA A 20 4.21 6.50 9.47
C ALA A 20 3.49 7.77 9.94
N VAL A 21 2.16 7.71 10.06
CA VAL A 21 1.32 8.79 10.57
C VAL A 21 1.60 9.06 12.05
N LEU A 22 1.70 8.02 12.89
CA LEU A 22 2.04 8.15 14.30
C LEU A 22 3.45 8.75 14.47
N ALA A 23 4.43 8.26 13.72
CA ALA A 23 5.80 8.78 13.73
C ALA A 23 5.89 10.25 13.30
N ALA A 24 4.98 10.72 12.45
CA ALA A 24 4.89 12.12 12.03
C ALA A 24 4.10 13.01 13.00
N GLY A 25 3.54 12.47 14.10
CA GLY A 25 2.73 13.23 15.06
C GLY A 25 1.25 13.38 14.67
N GLY A 26 0.76 12.52 13.78
CA GLY A 26 -0.66 12.44 13.41
C GLY A 26 -0.95 12.69 11.93
N GLN A 27 -2.20 12.44 11.54
CA GLN A 27 -2.60 12.41 10.12
C GLN A 27 -2.39 13.76 9.43
N ARG A 28 -2.70 14.86 10.11
CA ARG A 28 -2.55 16.22 9.58
C ARG A 28 -1.07 16.56 9.34
N ALA A 29 -0.20 16.21 10.28
CA ALA A 29 1.24 16.47 10.18
C ALA A 29 1.87 15.65 9.05
N TRP A 30 1.55 14.35 8.97
CA TRP A 30 2.01 13.50 7.87
C TRP A 30 1.51 13.99 6.51
N ALA A 31 0.23 14.33 6.40
CA ALA A 31 -0.36 14.84 5.17
C ALA A 31 0.30 16.15 4.72
N ALA A 32 0.47 17.11 5.63
CA ALA A 32 1.13 18.39 5.35
C ALA A 32 2.57 18.21 4.87
N ARG A 33 3.35 17.32 5.53
CA ARG A 33 4.74 17.01 5.16
C ARG A 33 4.88 16.50 3.73
N HIS A 34 3.85 15.85 3.19
CA HIS A 34 3.86 15.22 1.87
C HIS A 34 2.95 15.91 0.84
N GLY A 35 2.40 17.08 1.18
CA GLY A 35 1.50 17.86 0.31
C GLY A 35 0.19 17.13 -0.02
N LEU A 36 -0.35 16.38 0.95
CA LEU A 36 -1.59 15.62 0.84
C LEU A 36 -2.69 16.25 1.71
N ASN A 37 -3.94 15.94 1.40
CA ASN A 37 -5.08 16.31 2.22
C ASN A 37 -5.27 15.30 3.37
N GLN A 38 -5.47 15.77 4.60
CA GLN A 38 -5.71 14.90 5.76
C GLN A 38 -6.95 14.00 5.58
N SER A 39 -8.03 14.50 4.96
CA SER A 39 -9.23 13.71 4.67
C SER A 39 -8.97 12.59 3.66
N HIS A 40 -7.98 12.76 2.77
CA HIS A 40 -7.54 11.67 1.89
C HIS A 40 -6.82 10.59 2.71
N VAL A 41 -5.89 10.97 3.58
CA VAL A 41 -5.18 10.05 4.48
C VAL A 41 -6.14 9.28 5.39
N ALA A 42 -7.15 9.95 5.96
CA ALA A 42 -8.16 9.30 6.79
C ALA A 42 -8.94 8.20 6.03
N LYS A 43 -9.28 8.43 4.75
CA LYS A 43 -9.96 7.43 3.92
C LYS A 43 -9.08 6.20 3.62
N LEU A 44 -7.77 6.40 3.46
CA LEU A 44 -6.81 5.31 3.26
C LEU A 44 -6.65 4.46 4.52
N ILE A 45 -6.50 5.11 5.68
CA ILE A 45 -6.41 4.42 6.98
C ILE A 45 -7.68 3.62 7.25
N ALA A 46 -8.85 4.19 6.95
CA ALA A 46 -10.13 3.51 7.11
C ALA A 46 -10.39 2.40 6.07
N GLY A 47 -9.47 2.17 5.12
CA GLY A 47 -9.65 1.18 4.05
C GLY A 47 -10.74 1.52 3.03
N LYS A 48 -11.33 2.72 3.12
CA LYS A 48 -12.37 3.19 2.18
C LYS A 48 -11.82 3.50 0.79
N ARG A 49 -10.50 3.63 0.65
CA ARG A 49 -9.79 3.76 -0.62
C ARG A 49 -8.47 3.03 -0.57
N ALA A 50 -8.08 2.44 -1.70
CA ALA A 50 -6.75 1.89 -1.89
C ALA A 50 -5.70 3.02 -1.99
N PRO A 51 -4.50 2.84 -1.43
CA PRO A 51 -3.39 3.77 -1.61
C PRO A 51 -2.89 3.69 -3.05
N GLY A 52 -2.89 4.82 -3.77
CA GLY A 52 -2.28 4.89 -5.10
C GLY A 52 -0.76 5.03 -5.04
N ASP A 53 -0.12 4.95 -6.20
CA ASP A 53 1.34 4.98 -6.38
C ASP A 53 2.06 6.06 -5.59
N ARG A 54 1.50 7.27 -5.54
CA ARG A 54 2.10 8.38 -4.78
C ARG A 54 2.21 8.05 -3.30
N VAL A 55 1.16 7.48 -2.69
CA VAL A 55 1.16 7.14 -1.27
C VAL A 55 2.06 5.94 -1.01
N LEU A 56 2.04 4.93 -1.89
CA LEU A 56 2.94 3.79 -1.79
C LEU A 56 4.41 4.23 -1.83
N SER A 57 4.76 5.11 -2.76
CA SER A 57 6.12 5.65 -2.89
C SER A 57 6.58 6.39 -1.62
N LEU A 58 5.68 7.15 -0.98
CA LEU A 58 5.98 7.83 0.29
C LEU A 58 6.21 6.87 1.45
N LEU A 59 5.67 5.65 1.37
CA LEU A 59 5.91 4.57 2.33
C LEU A 59 7.10 3.68 1.93
N GLY A 60 7.79 3.98 0.84
CA GLY A 60 8.87 3.14 0.30
C GLY A 60 8.37 1.85 -0.35
N LEU A 61 7.10 1.81 -0.75
CA LEU A 61 6.42 0.67 -1.36
C LEU A 61 6.14 0.92 -2.84
N ARG A 62 5.89 -0.16 -3.58
CA ARG A 62 5.39 -0.12 -4.95
C ARG A 62 4.32 -1.18 -5.13
N GLU A 63 3.31 -0.88 -5.95
CA GLU A 63 2.34 -1.88 -6.36
C GLU A 63 3.03 -2.89 -7.29
N LEU A 64 2.66 -4.17 -7.16
CA LEU A 64 3.07 -5.19 -8.12
C LEU A 64 2.07 -5.23 -9.27
N PRO A 65 2.51 -5.37 -10.53
CA PRO A 65 1.60 -5.52 -11.65
C PRO A 65 0.64 -6.70 -11.43
N PRO A 66 -0.62 -6.58 -11.87
CA PRO A 66 -1.52 -7.72 -11.86
C PRO A 66 -0.94 -8.82 -12.76
N ALA A 67 -0.87 -10.04 -12.23
CA ALA A 67 -0.43 -11.22 -12.95
C ALA A 67 -1.62 -12.18 -13.12
N TYR A 68 -1.80 -12.68 -14.33
CA TYR A 68 -2.86 -13.62 -14.67
C TYR A 68 -2.22 -14.89 -15.22
N VAL A 69 -2.72 -16.04 -14.83
CA VAL A 69 -2.34 -17.35 -15.38
C VAL A 69 -3.57 -17.99 -16.03
N PRO A 70 -3.40 -18.89 -17.01
CA PRO A 70 -4.52 -19.62 -17.58
C PRO A 70 -5.32 -20.33 -16.47
N ALA A 71 -6.65 -20.22 -16.52
CA ALA A 71 -7.53 -20.83 -15.51
C ALA A 71 -7.46 -22.38 -15.53
N SER A 72 -7.21 -22.95 -16.71
CA SER A 72 -6.77 -24.33 -16.92
C SER A 72 -5.98 -24.35 -18.22
N VAL A 73 -4.71 -24.74 -18.17
CA VAL A 73 -4.20 -25.60 -19.24
C VAL A 73 -4.60 -26.98 -18.78
N GLU A 74 -5.63 -27.53 -19.43
CA GLU A 74 -5.82 -28.98 -19.39
C GLU A 74 -4.55 -29.55 -20.04
N ASP A 75 -3.59 -29.92 -19.19
CA ASP A 75 -2.41 -30.68 -19.55
C ASP A 75 -2.92 -32.05 -19.99
N ARG A 76 -3.30 -32.13 -21.27
CA ARG A 76 -3.64 -33.40 -21.89
C ARG A 76 -2.30 -34.10 -22.15
N PRO A 77 -2.13 -35.34 -21.65
CA PRO A 77 -0.86 -36.08 -21.75
C PRO A 77 -0.41 -36.31 -23.19
#